data_AF-A0A3C1Q881-F1
#
_entry.id   AF-A0A3C1Q881-F1
#
_cell.length_a   1.000
_cell.length_b   1.000
_cell.length_c   1.000
_cell.angle_alpha   90.00
_cell.angle_beta   90.00
_cell.angle_gamma   90.00
#
_symmetry.space_group_name_H-M   'P 1'
#
loop_
_entity.id
_entity.type
_entity.pdbx_description
1 polymer ?
#
loop_
_entity_poly.entity_id
_entity_poly.type
_entity_poly.pdbx_seq_one_letter_code
_entity_poly.pdbx_strand_id
1 'polypeptide(L)' 'MRVGIVGLPWAGKTTLFRLLTGAAPSRRQDASIGMARVPDARIDLLSEMYRPKKTTYA' A
#
# COMPACT_ATOMS: atom_id res chain seq x y z
N MET A 1 6.15 -8.92 3.15
CA MET A 1 7.51 -8.35 2.97
C MET A 1 7.53 -6.92 3.50
N ARG A 2 8.69 -6.34 3.86
CA ARG A 2 8.80 -4.94 4.32
C ARG A 2 9.69 -4.15 3.36
N VAL A 3 9.26 -2.97 2.95
CA VAL A 3 9.99 -2.05 2.07
C VAL A 3 10.10 -0.68 2.75
N GLY A 4 11.25 -0.03 2.64
CA GLY A 4 11.48 1.31 3.19
C GLY A 4 11.50 2.38 2.09
N ILE A 5 10.85 3.52 2.34
CA ILE A 5 10.90 4.70 1.46
C ILE A 5 12.00 5.63 1.98
N VAL A 6 13.06 5.82 1.19
CA VAL A 6 14.25 6.62 1.57
C VAL A 6 14.47 7.75 0.56
N GLY A 7 14.99 8.89 1.01
CA GLY A 7 15.25 10.05 0.15
C GLY A 7 15.44 11.36 0.92
N LEU A 8 15.91 12.39 0.22
CA LEU A 8 16.25 13.72 0.77
C LEU A 8 15.05 14.40 1.45
N PRO A 9 15.27 15.29 2.44
CA PRO A 9 14.21 16.16 2.98
C PRO A 9 13.41 16.82 1.85
N TRP A 10 12.09 16.96 2.05
CA TRP A 10 11.17 17.56 1.05
C TRP A 10 10.97 16.81 -0.28
N ALA A 11 11.61 15.65 -0.48
CA ALA A 11 11.42 14.81 -1.69
C ALA A 11 10.04 14.12 -1.80
N GLY A 12 9.04 14.48 -1.00
CA GLY A 12 7.67 13.94 -1.13
C GLY A 12 7.43 12.52 -0.56
N LYS A 13 8.37 11.94 0.20
CA LYS A 13 8.27 10.58 0.78
C LYS A 13 6.97 10.35 1.57
N THR A 14 6.56 11.33 2.38
CA THR A 14 5.33 11.30 3.18
C THR A 14 4.09 11.26 2.28
N THR A 15 4.11 11.97 1.16
CA THR A 15 3.02 11.99 0.18
C THR A 15 2.89 10.63 -0.50
N LEU A 16 4.01 10.05 -0.96
CA LEU A 16 4.01 8.72 -1.57
C LEU A 16 3.50 7.65 -0.60
N PHE A 17 3.96 7.67 0.65
CA PHE A 17 3.48 6.74 1.68
C PHE A 17 1.96 6.83 1.87
N ARG A 18 1.41 8.05 1.92
CA ARG A 18 -0.05 8.27 2.04
C ARG A 18 -0.81 7.70 0.86
N LEU A 19 -0.31 7.91 -0.36
CA LEU A 19 -0.94 7.39 -1.58
C LEU A 19 -0.97 5.86 -1.60
N LEU A 20 0.10 5.20 -1.17
CA LEU A 20 0.20 3.75 -1.18
C LEU A 20 -0.62 3.08 -0.08
N THR A 21 -0.67 3.68 1.10
CA THR A 21 -1.25 3.03 2.30
C THR A 21 -2.62 3.58 2.69
N GLY A 22 -3.02 4.73 2.16
CA GLY A 22 -4.20 5.48 2.61
C GLY A 22 -4.10 6.02 4.04
N ALA A 23 -2.97 5.79 4.73
CA ALA A 23 -2.77 6.17 6.12
C ALA A 23 -1.88 7.42 6.22
N ALA A 24 -2.21 8.31 7.15
CA ALA A 24 -1.35 9.44 7.47
C ALA A 24 -0.15 8.97 8.33
N PRO A 25 1.10 9.25 7.91
CA PRO A 25 2.28 8.99 8.74
C PRO A 25 2.15 9.68 10.09
N SER A 26 2.58 9.00 11.15
CA SER A 26 2.69 9.60 12.47
C SER A 26 3.72 10.74 12.44
N ARG A 27 3.48 11.82 13.20
CA ARG A 27 4.46 12.92 13.39
C ARG A 27 5.63 12.55 14.31
N ARG A 28 5.63 11.35 14.92
CA ARG A 28 6.74 10.87 15.75
C ARG A 28 7.92 10.49 14.86
N GLN A 29 9.12 10.53 15.42
CA GLN A 29 10.36 10.17 14.71
C GLN A 29 10.43 8.68 14.31
N ASP A 30 9.47 7.87 14.76
CA ASP A 30 9.36 6.46 14.42
C ASP A 30 8.89 6.24 12.98
N ALA A 31 9.48 5.24 12.31
CA ALA A 31 9.09 4.85 10.96
C ALA A 31 7.61 4.42 10.94
N SER A 32 6.80 5.12 10.12
CA SER A 32 5.39 4.75 9.93
C SER A 32 5.30 3.45 9.13
N ILE A 33 4.57 2.47 9.66
CA ILE A 33 4.30 1.19 9.00
C ILE A 33 2.88 1.25 8.43
N GLY A 34 2.74 0.89 7.16
CA GLY A 34 1.44 0.80 6.49
C GLY A 34 1.41 -0.36 5.50
N MET A 35 0.21 -0.86 5.23
CA MET A 35 -0.02 -1.93 4.27
C MET A 35 -0.63 -1.33 3.01
N ALA A 36 0.04 -1.52 1.87
CA ALA A 36 -0.47 -1.15 0.56
C ALA A 36 -1.09 -2.39 -0.08
N ARG A 37 -2.20 -2.23 -0.79
CA ARG A 37 -2.78 -3.29 -1.62
C ARG A 37 -2.11 -3.26 -2.99
N VAL A 38 -1.64 -4.40 -3.47
CA VAL A 38 -1.08 -4.52 -4.81
C VAL A 38 -2.19 -4.88 -5.79
N PRO A 39 -2.57 -3.99 -6.72
CA PRO A 39 -3.56 -4.31 -7.73
C PRO A 39 -3.00 -5.35 -8.71
N ASP A 40 -3.80 -6.39 -9.01
CA ASP A 40 -3.44 -7.44 -9.96
C ASP A 40 -4.67 -7.85 -10.78
N ALA A 41 -4.65 -7.53 -12.07
CA ALA A 41 -5.74 -7.81 -13.00
C ALA A 41 -6.05 -9.32 -13.12
N ARG A 42 -5.11 -10.21 -12.78
CA ARG A 42 -5.34 -11.65 -12.79
C ARG A 42 -6.23 -12.08 -11.64
N ILE A 43 -6.10 -11.42 -10.48
CA ILE A 43 -6.96 -11.66 -9.32
C ILE A 43 -8.38 -11.18 -9.65
N ASP A 44 -8.50 -10.05 -10.34
CA ASP A 44 -9.79 -9.52 -10.79
C ASP A 44 -10.52 -10.52 -11.69
N LEU A 45 -9.83 -11.05 -12.70
CA LEU A 45 -10.38 -12.03 -13.63
C LEU A 45 -10.82 -13.33 -12.93
N LEU A 46 -10.00 -13.83 -12.00
CA LEU A 46 -10.37 -15.01 -11.20
C LEU A 46 -11.55 -14.72 -10.27
N SER A 47 -11.62 -13.53 -9.71
CA SER A 47 -12.73 -13.12 -8.85
C SER A 47 -14.05 -13.03 -9.62
N GLU A 48 -14.03 -12.55 -10.86
CA GLU A 48 -15.21 -12.51 -11.72
C GLU A 48 -15.67 -13.92 -12.13
N MET A 49 -14.72 -14.79 -12.47
CA MET A 49 -14.98 -16.16 -12.92
C MET A 49 -15.59 -17.03 -11.81
N TYR A 50 -15.02 -16.97 -10.60
CA TYR A 50 -15.39 -17.86 -9.51
C TYR A 50 -16.36 -17.25 -8.49
N ARG A 51 -16.64 -15.94 -8.57
CA ARG A 51 -17.54 -15.19 -7.67
C ARG A 51 -17.36 -15.56 -6.18
N PRO A 52 -16.14 -15.46 -5.63
CA PRO A 52 -15.89 -15.80 -4.24
C PRO A 52 -16.55 -14.78 -3.30
N LYS A 53 -16.79 -15.18 -2.04
CA LYS A 53 -17.32 -14.27 -1.00
C LYS A 53 -16.37 -13.11 -0.65
N LYS A 54 -15.07 -13.25 -0.93
CA LYS A 54 -14.04 -12.25 -0.65
C LYS A 54 -12.89 -12.36 -1.64
N THR A 55 -12.46 -11.23 -2.17
CA THR A 55 -11.27 -11.09 -3.01
C THR A 55 -10.17 -10.46 -2.18
N THR A 56 -9.03 -11.14 -2.07
CA THR A 56 -7.89 -10.67 -1.27
C THR A 56 -6.72 -10.38 -2.19
N TYR A 57 -6.32 -9.12 -2.22
CA TYR A 57 -5.11 -8.67 -2.91
C TYR A 57 -3.90 -8.83 -1.98
N ALA A 58 -2.72 -8.97 -2.57
CA ALA A 58 -1.45 -9.06 -1.85
C ALA A 58 -1.03 -7.73 -1.22
#